data_AF-A0A4P0YCW5-F1
#
_entry.id   AF-A0A4P0YCW5-F1
#
_cell.length_a   1.000
_cell.length_b   1.000
_cell.length_c   1.000
_cell.angle_alpha   90.00
_cell.angle_beta   90.00
_cell.angle_gamma   90.00
#
_symmetry.space_group_name_H-M   'P 1'
#
loop_
_entity.id
_entity.type
_entity.pdbx_description
1 polymer ?
#
loop_
_entity_poly.entity_id
_entity_poly.type
_entity_poly.pdbx_seq_one_letter_code
_entity_poly.pdbx_strand_id
1 'polypeptide(L)'
;MIQVRAADREAVEAILAVNGLADCVHYLGKAVEGDRFVLTAGGQTVFSESRTTLRMWWAETTWQMQRLRDNPACADQEHEAKANDADPGLNVKLSLILTTTSPPRTLPPARGRKWPSCASRGELPR
;
A
#
# COMPACT_ATOMS: atom_id res chain seq x y z
N MET A 1 -8.33 -4.68 14.24
CA MET A 1 -9.36 -4.17 13.32
C MET A 1 -8.90 -4.47 11.90
N ILE A 2 -9.77 -5.03 11.06
CA ILE A 2 -9.46 -5.34 9.66
C ILE A 2 -10.40 -4.55 8.75
N GLN A 3 -9.89 -4.07 7.62
CA GLN A 3 -10.70 -3.44 6.57
C GLN A 3 -10.73 -4.36 5.36
N VAL A 4 -11.94 -4.69 4.92
CA VAL A 4 -12.18 -5.56 3.76
C VAL A 4 -13.04 -4.81 2.74
N ARG A 5 -13.00 -5.23 1.47
CA ARG A 5 -13.97 -4.74 0.49
C ARG A 5 -15.37 -5.17 0.94
N ALA A 6 -16.36 -4.31 0.70
CA ALA A 6 -17.74 -4.61 1.08
C ALA A 6 -18.25 -5.94 0.50
N ALA A 7 -17.87 -6.25 -0.75
CA ALA A 7 -18.23 -7.49 -1.43
C ALA A 7 -17.62 -8.74 -0.81
N ASP A 8 -16.48 -8.62 -0.10
CA ASP A 8 -15.77 -9.77 0.47
C ASP A 8 -16.16 -10.03 1.94
N ARG A 9 -17.02 -9.18 2.53
CA ARG A 9 -17.31 -9.22 3.96
C ARG A 9 -17.87 -10.56 4.42
N GLU A 10 -18.91 -11.07 3.75
CA GLU A 10 -19.57 -12.32 4.14
C GLU A 10 -18.63 -13.51 4.04
N ALA A 11 -17.80 -13.56 2.98
CA ALA A 11 -16.80 -14.59 2.81
C ALA A 11 -15.76 -14.58 3.94
N VAL A 12 -15.31 -13.39 4.35
CA VAL A 12 -14.35 -13.23 5.46
C VAL A 12 -14.98 -13.61 6.80
N GLU A 13 -16.21 -13.16 7.08
CA GLU A 13 -16.94 -13.54 8.30
C GLU A 13 -17.17 -15.06 8.37
N ALA A 14 -17.50 -15.71 7.26
CA ALA A 14 -17.66 -17.16 7.19
C ALA A 14 -16.35 -17.90 7.50
N ILE A 15 -15.21 -17.43 6.97
CA ILE A 15 -13.90 -18.01 7.29
C ILE A 15 -13.59 -17.88 8.78
N LEU A 16 -13.84 -16.71 9.36
CA LEU A 16 -13.62 -16.47 10.79
C LEU A 16 -14.52 -17.35 11.65
N ALA A 17 -15.77 -17.55 11.24
CA ALA A 17 -16.71 -18.43 11.93
C ALA A 17 -16.28 -19.91 11.89
N VAL A 18 -15.81 -20.40 10.74
CA VAL A 18 -15.27 -21.78 10.61
C VAL A 18 -14.09 -22.01 11.54
N ASN A 19 -13.33 -20.97 11.87
CA ASN A 19 -12.22 -21.03 12.82
C ASN A 19 -12.64 -20.76 14.28
N GLY A 20 -13.95 -20.74 14.58
CA GLY A 20 -14.47 -20.57 15.95
C GLY A 20 -14.39 -19.14 16.49
N LEU A 21 -14.20 -18.13 15.62
CA LEU A 21 -14.06 -16.73 16.04
C LEU A 21 -15.36 -15.91 15.89
N ALA A 22 -16.48 -16.55 15.55
CA ALA A 22 -17.75 -15.87 15.24
C ALA A 22 -18.17 -14.86 16.33
N ASP A 23 -18.13 -15.27 17.60
CA ASP A 23 -18.56 -14.43 18.73
C ASP A 23 -17.57 -13.30 19.07
N CYS A 24 -16.34 -13.37 18.55
CA CYS A 24 -15.31 -12.36 18.74
C CYS A 24 -15.26 -11.34 17.59
N VAL A 25 -16.04 -11.54 16.53
CA VAL A 25 -16.05 -10.69 15.35
C VAL A 25 -17.27 -9.78 15.41
N HIS A 26 -16.99 -8.48 15.39
CA HIS A 26 -18.02 -7.45 15.41
C HIS A 26 -17.83 -6.50 14.23
N TYR A 27 -18.90 -6.28 13.49
CA TYR A 27 -18.92 -5.24 12.47
C TYR A 27 -19.02 -3.86 13.11
N LEU A 28 -18.01 -3.03 12.84
CA LEU A 28 -17.93 -1.68 13.41
C LEU A 28 -18.47 -0.61 12.48
N GLY A 29 -18.29 -0.76 11.16
CA GLY A 29 -18.65 0.27 10.19
C GLY A 29 -17.76 0.25 8.95
N LYS A 30 -17.58 1.43 8.34
CA LYS A 30 -16.81 1.63 7.11
C LYS A 30 -15.93 2.86 7.22
N ALA A 31 -14.80 2.85 6.52
CA ALA A 31 -14.06 4.07 6.23
C ALA A 31 -14.87 4.94 5.25
N VAL A 32 -14.86 6.24 5.49
CA VAL A 32 -15.51 7.25 4.63
C VAL A 32 -14.50 8.33 4.28
N GLU A 33 -14.69 8.96 3.13
CA GLU A 33 -13.93 10.15 2.77
C GLU A 33 -14.29 11.33 3.66
N GLY A 34 -13.35 12.27 3.80
CA GLY A 34 -13.49 13.46 4.64
C GLY A 34 -12.86 13.33 6.03
N ASP A 35 -13.25 14.23 6.92
CA ASP A 35 -12.54 14.49 8.18
C ASP A 35 -13.35 14.15 9.44
N ARG A 36 -14.40 13.32 9.33
CA ARG A 36 -15.24 12.97 10.48
C ARG A 36 -14.87 11.63 11.07
N PHE A 37 -14.62 11.62 12.39
CA PHE A 37 -14.52 10.41 13.19
C PHE A 37 -15.73 10.32 14.12
N VAL A 38 -16.62 9.37 13.86
CA VAL A 38 -17.91 9.25 14.55
C VAL A 38 -18.09 7.85 15.11
N LEU A 39 -18.43 7.78 16.40
CA LEU A 39 -18.82 6.55 17.09
C LEU A 39 -20.28 6.65 17.51
N THR A 40 -21.08 5.64 17.16
CA THR A 40 -22.50 5.58 17.51
C THR A 40 -22.81 4.27 18.23
N ALA A 41 -23.70 4.33 19.22
CA ALA A 41 -24.24 3.17 19.91
C ALA A 41 -25.77 3.31 20.02
N GLY A 42 -26.53 2.29 19.63
CA GLY A 42 -28.00 2.33 19.70
C GLY A 42 -28.64 3.49 18.90
N GLY A 43 -27.99 3.94 17.82
CA GLY A 43 -28.43 5.10 17.03
C GLY A 43 -28.10 6.46 17.64
N GLN A 44 -27.47 6.52 18.81
CA GLN A 44 -27.01 7.74 19.45
C GLN A 44 -25.50 7.96 19.20
N THR A 45 -25.11 9.20 18.97
CA THR A 45 -23.70 9.59 18.84
C THR A 45 -23.04 9.58 20.21
N VAL A 46 -22.04 8.70 20.39
CA VAL A 46 -21.24 8.59 21.62
C VAL A 46 -20.05 9.54 21.56
N PHE A 47 -19.44 9.67 20.38
CA PHE A 47 -18.28 10.53 20.17
C PHE A 47 -18.25 10.98 18.71
N SER A 48 -17.89 12.25 18.45
CA SER A 48 -17.92 12.80 17.10
C SER A 48 -16.99 14.00 16.98
N GLU A 49 -15.80 13.78 16.42
CA GLU A 49 -14.77 14.81 16.31
C GLU A 49 -14.19 14.89 14.89
N SER A 50 -13.39 15.93 14.63
CA SER A 50 -12.54 15.99 13.46
C SER A 50 -11.41 14.97 13.58
N ARG A 51 -11.18 14.17 12.54
CA ARG A 51 -10.04 13.24 12.46
C ARG A 51 -8.73 14.02 12.49
N THR A 52 -8.67 15.18 11.85
CA THR A 52 -7.52 16.08 11.86
C THR A 52 -7.22 16.59 13.27
N THR A 53 -8.22 17.02 14.04
CA THR A 53 -8.04 17.40 15.45
C THR A 53 -7.45 16.25 16.27
N LEU A 54 -7.99 15.04 16.13
CA LEU A 54 -7.46 13.85 16.83
C LEU A 54 -6.02 13.54 16.43
N ARG A 55 -5.68 13.68 15.14
CA ARG A 55 -4.32 13.49 14.63
C ARG A 55 -3.35 14.53 15.21
N MET A 56 -3.78 15.78 15.34
CA MET A 56 -2.97 16.85 15.92
C MET A 56 -2.68 16.58 17.39
N TRP A 57 -3.69 16.24 18.19
CA TRP A 57 -3.50 15.85 19.60
C TRP A 57 -2.57 14.65 19.74
N TRP A 58 -2.71 13.66 18.87
CA TRP A 58 -1.83 12.49 18.88
C TRP A 58 -0.37 12.87 18.55
N ALA A 59 -0.15 13.86 17.68
CA ALA A 59 1.18 14.31 17.27
C ALA A 59 1.87 15.25 18.28
N GLU A 60 1.15 15.78 19.26
CA GLU A 60 1.64 16.79 20.23
C GLU A 60 2.93 16.36 20.93
N THR A 61 2.95 15.14 21.48
CA THR A 61 4.13 14.65 22.22
C THR A 61 5.37 14.58 21.34
N THR A 62 5.22 14.14 20.08
CA THR A 62 6.35 14.06 19.15
C THR A 62 6.84 15.45 18.78
N TRP A 63 5.92 16.39 18.56
CA TRP A 63 6.23 17.78 18.25
C TRP A 63 7.03 18.43 19.38
N GLN A 64 6.57 18.33 20.64
CA GLN A 64 7.29 18.91 21.77
C GLN A 64 8.70 18.32 21.94
N MET A 65 8.84 17.00 21.76
CA MET A 65 10.15 16.34 21.84
C MET A 65 11.10 16.75 20.71
N GLN A 66 10.61 16.81 19.47
CA GLN A 66 11.39 17.28 18.31
C GLN A 66 11.82 18.73 18.50
N ARG A 67 10.94 19.58 19.01
CA ARG A 67 11.21 21.00 19.24
C ARG A 67 12.31 21.23 20.29
N LEU A 68 12.44 20.34 21.27
CA LEU A 68 13.49 20.38 22.30
C LEU A 68 14.82 19.80 21.84
N ARG A 69 14.80 18.78 20.97
CA ARG A 69 15.99 18.05 20.54
C ARG A 69 16.60 18.58 19.24
N ASP A 70 15.75 18.99 18.30
CA ASP A 70 16.09 19.31 16.92
C ASP A 70 15.96 20.83 16.68
N ASN A 71 15.78 21.26 15.41
CA ASN A 71 15.48 22.66 15.10
C ASN A 71 13.99 22.94 15.36
N PRO A 72 13.64 23.86 16.28
CA PRO A 72 12.24 24.16 16.60
C PRO A 72 11.44 24.64 15.39
N ALA A 73 12.05 25.40 14.47
CA ALA A 73 11.36 25.87 13.27
C ALA A 73 10.96 24.71 12.33
N CYS A 74 11.80 23.68 12.22
CA CYS A 74 11.48 22.49 11.43
C CYS A 74 10.38 21.65 12.12
N ALA A 75 10.44 21.53 13.44
CA ALA A 75 9.44 20.80 14.21
C ALA A 75 8.06 21.48 14.13
N ASP A 76 8.01 22.81 14.23
CA ASP A 76 6.78 23.60 14.11
C ASP A 76 6.20 23.45 12.69
N GLN A 77 7.02 23.54 11.63
CA GLN A 77 6.57 23.31 10.24
C GLN A 77 6.01 21.90 10.02
N GLU A 78 6.65 20.86 10.56
CA GLU A 78 6.17 19.49 10.44
C GLU A 78 4.83 19.29 11.17
N HIS A 79 4.67 19.91 12.33
CA HIS A 79 3.43 19.85 13.11
C HIS A 79 2.30 20.61 12.43
N GLU A 80 2.52 21.84 11.98
CA GLU A 80 1.53 22.65 11.26
C GLU A 80 1.06 21.99 9.97
N ALA A 81 1.96 21.32 9.23
CA ALA A 81 1.60 20.58 8.03
C ALA A 81 0.57 19.46 8.28
N LYS A 82 0.57 18.84 9.48
CA LYS A 82 -0.40 17.78 9.85
C LYS A 82 -1.82 18.30 10.02
N ALA A 83 -2.00 19.61 10.23
CA ALA A 83 -3.31 20.25 10.36
C ALA A 83 -3.99 20.53 9.01
N ASN A 84 -3.24 20.44 7.90
CA ASN A 84 -3.79 20.67 6.57
C ASN A 84 -4.44 19.40 6.01
N ASP A 85 -5.76 19.28 6.12
CA ASP A 85 -6.51 18.14 5.57
C ASP A 85 -6.54 18.11 4.02
N ALA A 86 -6.15 19.21 3.37
CA ALA A 86 -6.04 19.27 1.90
C ALA A 86 -4.69 18.74 1.37
N ASP A 87 -3.81 18.24 2.25
CA ASP A 87 -2.59 17.56 1.83
C ASP A 87 -2.94 16.29 1.03
N PRO A 88 -2.64 16.21 -0.28
CA PRO A 88 -2.94 15.04 -1.11
C PRO A 88 -2.04 13.85 -0.76
N GLY A 89 -1.09 14.02 0.16
CA GLY A 89 -0.05 13.06 0.46
C GLY A 89 0.97 12.96 -0.67
N LEU A 90 1.75 11.88 -0.64
CA LEU A 90 2.76 11.64 -1.67
C LEU A 90 2.12 11.22 -2.99
N ASN A 91 2.18 12.09 -4.00
CA ASN A 91 1.72 11.81 -5.36
C ASN A 91 2.89 11.83 -6.38
N VAL A 92 2.77 11.05 -7.45
CA VAL A 92 3.84 10.88 -8.45
C VAL A 92 3.47 11.55 -9.77
N LYS A 93 4.44 12.23 -10.41
CA LYS A 93 4.35 12.71 -11.80
C LYS A 93 5.44 12.05 -12.63
N LEU A 94 5.06 11.28 -13.64
CA LEU A 94 5.99 10.53 -14.48
C LEU A 94 6.18 11.23 -15.82
N SER A 95 7.43 11.52 -16.19
CA SER A 95 7.80 12.07 -17.51
C SER A 95 8.38 11.04 -18.47
N LEU A 96 8.57 9.79 -18.00
CA LEU A 96 9.08 8.67 -18.79
C LEU A 96 8.22 7.43 -18.55
N ILE A 97 8.12 6.59 -19.58
CA ILE A 97 7.40 5.32 -19.54
C ILE A 97 8.18 4.34 -18.63
N LEU A 98 7.57 3.95 -17.51
CA LEU A 98 8.14 3.01 -16.55
C LEU A 98 8.19 1.56 -17.08
N THR A 99 7.34 1.23 -18.04
CA THR A 99 7.25 -0.12 -18.61
C THR A 99 7.93 -0.15 -19.97
N THR A 100 9.16 -0.68 -20.04
CA THR A 100 9.74 -1.08 -21.33
C THR A 100 9.06 -2.38 -21.77
N THR A 101 7.86 -2.32 -22.33
CA THR A 101 7.30 -3.45 -23.07
C THR A 101 8.08 -3.55 -24.39
N SER A 102 9.23 -4.23 -24.35
CA SER A 102 9.82 -4.80 -25.56
C SER A 102 8.74 -5.67 -26.22
N PRO A 103 8.36 -5.44 -27.49
CA PRO A 103 7.54 -6.42 -28.19
C PRO A 103 8.27 -7.77 -28.21
N PRO A 104 7.56 -8.91 -28.20
CA PRO A 104 8.20 -10.21 -28.30
C PRO A 104 9.05 -10.23 -29.56
N ARG A 105 10.35 -10.47 -29.39
CA ARG A 105 11.31 -10.62 -30.47
C ARG A 105 10.85 -11.80 -31.34
N THR A 106 10.17 -11.52 -32.45
CA THR A 106 9.89 -12.53 -33.46
C THR A 106 11.23 -12.93 -34.08
N LEU A 107 11.71 -14.12 -33.69
CA LEU A 107 12.82 -14.75 -34.38
C LEU A 107 12.36 -15.03 -35.81
N PRO A 108 13.11 -14.59 -36.85
CA PRO A 108 12.81 -15.04 -38.20
C PRO A 108 12.96 -16.57 -38.26
N PRO A 109 12.14 -17.27 -39.08
CA PRO A 109 12.19 -18.72 -39.17
C PRO A 109 13.61 -19.19 -39.48
N ALA A 110 14.05 -20.22 -38.75
CA ALA A 110 15.37 -20.81 -38.89
C ALA A 110 15.61 -21.17 -40.36
N ARG A 111 16.42 -20.37 -41.07
CA ARG A 111 16.96 -20.76 -42.38
C ARG A 111 17.86 -21.96 -42.14
N GLY A 112 17.39 -23.14 -42.55
CA GLY A 112 18.08 -24.41 -42.40
C GLY A 112 19.50 -24.32 -42.96
N ARG A 113 20.48 -24.19 -42.07
CA ARG A 113 21.88 -24.48 -42.39
C ARG A 113 22.10 -25.95 -42.08
N LYS A 114 22.29 -26.73 -43.14
CA LYS A 114 22.77 -28.11 -43.04
C LYS A 114 24.12 -28.08 -42.32
N TRP A 115 24.22 -28.75 -41.18
CA TRP A 115 25.50 -29.03 -40.54
C TRP A 115 26.27 -30.05 -41.41
N PRO A 116 27.57 -29.86 -41.69
CA PRO A 116 28.36 -30.89 -42.37
C PRO A 116 28.56 -32.10 -41.43
N SER A 117 28.37 -33.30 -41.96
CA SER A 117 28.56 -34.56 -41.23
C SER A 117 30.02 -34.72 -40.82
N CYS A 118 30.26 -34.94 -39.53
CA CYS A 118 31.57 -35.31 -39.00
C CYS A 118 31.86 -36.77 -39.38
N ALA A 119 32.82 -36.99 -40.29
CA ALA A 119 33.33 -38.31 -40.62
C ALA A 119 34.87 -38.29 -40.70
N SER A 120 35.45 -39.39 -40.20
CA SER A 120 36.84 -39.89 -40.30
C SER A 120 37.99 -39.16 -39.56
N ARG A 121 38.31 -39.68 -38.36
CA ARG A 121 39.46 -40.56 -38.02
C ARG A 121 40.84 -40.24 -38.65
N GLY A 122 41.87 -40.09 -37.80
CA GLY A 122 43.32 -40.12 -38.14
C GLY A 122 44.17 -39.43 -37.05
N GLU A 123 44.62 -40.16 -36.03
CA GLU A 123 46.01 -40.57 -35.77
C GLU A 123 46.96 -39.45 -35.26
N LEU A 124 47.36 -39.59 -33.99
CA LEU A 124 48.49 -38.86 -33.39
C LEU A 124 49.82 -39.54 -33.75
N PRO A 125 50.89 -38.77 -33.99
CA PRO A 125 52.25 -39.23 -33.70
C PRO A 125 52.87 -38.46 -32.52
N ARG A 126 53.28 -39.27 -31.54
CA ARG A 126 54.31 -39.16 -30.47
C ARG A 126 54.74 -37.79 -29.97
#